data_AF-A0A7C5VPY6-F1
#
_entry.id   AF-A0A7C5VPY6-F1
#
_cell.length_a   1.000
_cell.length_b   1.000
_cell.length_c   1.000
_cell.angle_alpha   90.00
_cell.angle_beta   90.00
_cell.angle_gamma   90.00
#
_symmetry.space_group_name_H-M   'P 1'
#
loop_
_entity.id
_entity.type
_entity.pdbx_description
1 polymer ?
#
loop_
_entity_poly.entity_id
_entity_poly.type
_entity_poly.pdbx_seq_one_letter_code
_entity_poly.pdbx_strand_id
1 'polypeptide(L)'
;MEMLGDMRPRTCAVGPEAWELLEYELVQLEEEGRELESIEKEKIFRRVVKGDLEAAEEVFKELRTLPMRRDYPYEEPTLLSEIEKCSRGWVKAETPSPETIRDKVLGGFFGRCAGNMLGKPVESIGISQRWMSVSQRMSRLGIRKLDGYFSTGFFTEQELRNMGILKATAGNVDRTLRDDDIDYTLINLRVVERKGLSFSSIDVGREWLENLPYAGVYTAERAAYRNLVNCLTPPETALYMNPYRKWIGAQIRADLWGYICPGDPLRAAELAHRDATLSHVKNGVYGEMLVAAMISGPLLKIIWRESLRLGYQ
;
A
#
# COMPACT_ATOMS: atom_id res chain seq x y z
N MET A 1 9.93 7.04 22.11
CA MET A 1 9.87 8.51 22.24
C MET A 1 10.79 9.07 23.33
N GLU A 2 10.90 8.47 24.53
CA GLU A 2 11.80 9.00 25.58
C GLU A 2 13.31 8.76 25.36
N MET A 3 13.71 7.82 24.49
CA MET A 3 15.13 7.52 24.25
C MET A 3 15.85 8.44 23.26
N LEU A 4 15.15 9.37 22.62
CA LEU A 4 15.69 10.20 21.53
C LEU A 4 16.00 11.65 21.95
N GLY A 5 15.85 11.97 23.24
CA GLY A 5 15.81 13.35 23.78
C GLY A 5 17.05 14.22 23.57
N ASP A 6 18.12 13.69 22.97
CA ASP A 6 19.39 14.41 22.77
C ASP A 6 20.06 14.10 21.41
N MET A 7 19.29 13.64 20.42
CA MET A 7 19.82 13.24 19.13
C MET A 7 19.79 14.39 18.10
N ARG A 8 20.83 14.44 17.23
CA ARG A 8 21.14 15.51 16.27
C ARG A 8 19.90 16.14 15.63
N PRO A 9 19.92 17.47 15.33
CA PRO A 9 18.88 18.09 14.52
C PRO A 9 18.71 17.33 13.20
N ARG A 10 17.46 17.19 12.73
CA ARG A 10 17.17 16.57 11.42
C ARG A 10 18.08 17.16 10.35
N THR A 11 18.73 16.27 9.62
CA THR A 11 19.61 16.57 8.49
C THR A 11 18.87 16.47 7.16
N CYS A 12 17.81 15.65 7.08
CA CYS A 12 16.91 15.58 5.94
C CYS A 12 15.73 16.56 6.13
N ALA A 13 15.61 17.51 5.21
CA ALA A 13 14.56 18.52 5.26
C ALA A 13 13.18 18.01 4.77
N VAL A 14 13.14 16.94 3.97
CA VAL A 14 11.94 16.54 3.22
C VAL A 14 11.58 15.06 3.35
N GLY A 15 12.57 14.16 3.47
CA GLY A 15 12.37 12.71 3.55
C GLY A 15 12.54 12.14 4.97
N PRO A 16 12.21 10.86 5.17
CA PRO A 16 12.49 10.20 6.43
C PRO A 16 14.00 10.03 6.63
N GLU A 17 14.45 10.24 7.86
CA GLU A 17 15.81 9.92 8.28
C GLU A 17 16.01 8.40 8.37
N ALA A 18 17.26 7.95 8.28
CA ALA A 18 17.59 6.53 8.36
C ALA A 18 17.13 5.88 9.68
N TRP A 19 17.15 6.63 10.79
CA TRP A 19 16.66 6.14 12.08
C TRP A 19 15.14 5.99 12.12
N GLU A 20 14.39 6.82 11.38
CA GLU A 20 12.93 6.67 11.24
C GLU A 20 12.61 5.39 10.47
N LEU A 21 13.38 5.09 9.42
CA LEU A 21 13.26 3.83 8.68
C LEU A 21 13.59 2.62 9.57
N LEU A 22 14.58 2.74 10.45
CA LEU A 22 14.97 1.66 11.37
C LEU A 22 13.83 1.30 12.35
N GLU A 23 13.09 2.29 12.85
CA GLU A 23 11.92 2.03 13.72
C GLU A 23 10.92 1.11 13.02
N TYR A 24 10.58 1.41 11.77
CA TYR A 24 9.67 0.58 10.98
C TYR A 24 10.29 -0.75 10.56
N GLU A 25 11.59 -0.82 10.29
CA GLU A 25 12.27 -2.07 9.91
C GLU A 25 12.21 -3.09 11.05
N LEU A 26 12.42 -2.65 12.30
CA LEU A 26 12.32 -3.54 13.46
C LEU A 26 10.91 -4.12 13.61
N VAL A 27 9.87 -3.31 13.44
CA VAL A 27 8.48 -3.80 13.43
C VAL A 27 8.27 -4.78 12.27
N GLN A 28 8.72 -4.42 11.07
CA GLN A 28 8.53 -5.26 9.89
C GLN A 28 9.22 -6.62 10.03
N LEU A 29 10.42 -6.67 10.61
CA LEU A 29 11.17 -7.91 10.83
C LEU A 29 10.50 -8.79 11.89
N GLU A 30 9.97 -8.20 12.95
CA GLU A 30 9.21 -8.92 13.99
C GLU A 30 7.96 -9.60 13.39
N GLU A 31 7.20 -8.87 12.57
CA GLU A 31 6.04 -9.37 11.83
C GLU A 31 6.42 -10.42 10.77
N GLU A 32 7.60 -10.29 10.18
CA GLU A 32 8.19 -11.30 9.28
C GLU A 32 8.77 -12.50 10.03
N GLY A 33 8.67 -12.56 11.35
CA GLY A 33 9.06 -13.71 12.14
C GLY A 33 10.55 -13.77 12.47
N ARG A 34 11.30 -12.67 12.37
CA ARG A 34 12.70 -12.62 12.80
C ARG A 34 12.81 -12.58 14.32
N GLU A 35 13.85 -13.21 14.85
CA GLU A 35 14.19 -13.21 16.27
C GLU A 35 14.95 -11.92 16.60
N LEU A 36 14.33 -11.05 17.39
CA LEU A 36 14.89 -9.73 17.75
C LEU A 36 15.42 -9.68 19.18
N GLU A 37 15.26 -10.74 19.97
CA GLU A 37 15.61 -10.82 21.39
C GLU A 37 17.12 -10.63 21.63
N SER A 38 17.94 -11.04 20.67
CA SER A 38 19.40 -10.92 20.72
C SER A 38 19.93 -9.53 20.36
N ILE A 39 19.08 -8.61 19.87
CA ILE A 39 19.54 -7.29 19.41
C ILE A 39 19.53 -6.27 20.54
N GLU A 40 20.65 -5.56 20.69
CA GLU A 40 20.72 -4.37 21.54
C GLU A 40 20.10 -3.17 20.80
N LYS A 41 18.76 -3.03 20.82
CA LYS A 41 18.03 -1.98 20.08
C LYS A 41 18.66 -0.59 20.25
N GLU A 42 18.97 -0.20 21.47
CA GLU A 42 19.59 1.10 21.78
C GLU A 42 20.95 1.30 21.08
N LYS A 43 21.76 0.24 20.99
CA LYS A 43 23.08 0.29 20.35
C LYS A 43 22.96 0.47 18.84
N ILE A 44 22.04 -0.24 18.19
CA ILE A 44 21.81 -0.10 16.75
C ILE A 44 21.22 1.28 16.42
N PHE A 45 20.30 1.81 17.23
CA PHE A 45 19.78 3.17 17.05
C PHE A 45 20.89 4.22 17.15
N ARG A 46 21.77 4.11 18.16
CA ARG A 46 22.93 5.00 18.28
C ARG A 46 23.87 4.93 17.08
N ARG A 47 24.12 3.73 16.52
CA ARG A 47 24.93 3.56 15.30
C ARG A 47 24.31 4.31 14.13
N VAL A 48 23.01 4.13 13.89
CA VAL A 48 22.30 4.78 12.77
C VAL A 48 22.25 6.30 12.95
N VAL A 49 22.02 6.80 14.16
CA VAL A 49 21.86 8.25 14.37
C VAL A 49 23.18 9.00 14.42
N LYS A 50 24.25 8.38 14.93
CA LYS A 50 25.58 9.00 14.95
C LYS A 50 26.33 8.83 13.62
N GLY A 51 26.03 7.75 12.90
CA GLY A 51 26.62 7.40 11.63
C GLY A 51 26.03 8.17 10.44
N ASP A 52 26.43 7.74 9.26
CA ASP A 52 25.94 8.20 7.97
C ASP A 52 25.02 7.16 7.31
N LEU A 53 24.75 7.33 6.02
CA LEU A 53 23.94 6.38 5.25
C LEU A 53 24.57 4.99 5.19
N GLU A 54 25.90 4.88 5.08
CA GLU A 54 26.60 3.60 5.04
C GLU A 54 26.40 2.84 6.35
N ALA A 55 26.56 3.52 7.49
CA ALA A 55 26.31 2.92 8.80
C ALA A 55 24.85 2.43 8.94
N ALA A 56 23.88 3.17 8.39
CA ALA A 56 22.49 2.73 8.37
C ALA A 56 22.28 1.50 7.50
N GLU A 57 22.85 1.48 6.29
CA GLU A 57 22.78 0.33 5.41
C GLU A 57 23.39 -0.94 6.01
N GLU A 58 24.53 -0.82 6.69
CA GLU A 58 25.15 -1.93 7.41
C GLU A 58 24.22 -2.51 8.45
N VAL A 59 23.59 -1.66 9.27
CA VAL A 59 22.60 -2.11 10.27
C VAL A 59 21.42 -2.81 9.58
N PHE A 60 20.88 -2.27 8.49
CA PHE A 60 19.81 -2.93 7.73
C PHE A 60 20.23 -4.30 7.16
N LYS A 61 21.48 -4.42 6.67
CA LYS A 61 22.04 -5.69 6.18
C LYS A 61 22.17 -6.69 7.33
N GLU A 62 22.72 -6.29 8.48
CA GLU A 62 22.85 -7.12 9.67
C GLU A 62 21.48 -7.66 10.13
N LEU A 63 20.48 -6.79 10.25
CA LEU A 63 19.14 -7.17 10.72
C LEU A 63 18.45 -8.21 9.83
N ARG A 64 18.72 -8.22 8.52
CA ARG A 64 18.16 -9.23 7.59
C ARG A 64 18.74 -10.62 7.75
N THR A 65 19.92 -10.72 8.36
CA THR A 65 20.58 -12.00 8.62
C THR A 65 20.11 -12.67 9.90
N LEU A 66 19.29 -11.97 10.71
CA LEU A 66 18.75 -12.52 11.95
C LEU A 66 18.00 -13.82 11.69
N PRO A 67 18.10 -14.82 12.60
CA PRO A 67 17.40 -16.08 12.41
C PRO A 67 15.88 -15.87 12.44
N MET A 68 15.17 -16.79 11.78
CA MET A 68 13.71 -16.88 11.89
C MET A 68 13.35 -17.55 13.22
N ARG A 69 12.30 -17.05 13.88
CA ARG A 69 11.72 -17.68 15.06
C ARG A 69 11.22 -19.08 14.69
N ARG A 70 11.49 -20.05 15.58
CA ARG A 70 11.14 -21.46 15.35
C ARG A 70 9.63 -21.71 15.30
N ASP A 71 8.85 -20.84 15.92
CA ASP A 71 7.39 -20.91 16.01
C ASP A 71 6.69 -20.02 14.96
N TYR A 72 7.42 -19.47 13.99
CA TYR A 72 6.79 -18.67 12.94
C TYR A 72 5.86 -19.53 12.07
N PRO A 73 4.55 -19.27 12.04
CA PRO A 73 3.58 -20.23 11.51
C PRO A 73 3.33 -20.10 10.01
N TYR A 74 3.95 -19.13 9.33
CA TYR A 74 3.61 -18.76 7.95
C TYR A 74 4.72 -19.10 6.96
N GLU A 75 4.32 -19.65 5.81
CA GLU A 75 5.13 -19.75 4.61
C GLU A 75 4.71 -18.64 3.65
N GLU A 76 5.61 -17.68 3.40
CA GLU A 76 5.32 -16.46 2.64
C GLU A 76 6.29 -16.29 1.45
N PRO A 77 6.18 -17.10 0.38
CA PRO A 77 7.01 -16.96 -0.81
C PRO A 77 6.62 -15.75 -1.68
N THR A 78 7.58 -14.98 -2.17
CA THR A 78 7.29 -13.85 -3.07
C THR A 78 7.29 -14.25 -4.55
N LEU A 79 8.02 -15.29 -4.93
CA LEU A 79 8.10 -15.72 -6.32
C LEU A 79 6.77 -16.33 -6.77
N LEU A 80 6.27 -15.91 -7.93
CA LEU A 80 4.98 -16.38 -8.45
C LEU A 80 4.91 -17.91 -8.53
N SER A 81 5.97 -18.56 -9.02
CA SER A 81 6.06 -20.01 -9.13
C SER A 81 6.02 -20.76 -7.79
N GLU A 82 6.37 -20.08 -6.69
CA GLU A 82 6.28 -20.65 -5.34
C GLU A 82 4.90 -20.41 -4.74
N ILE A 83 4.35 -19.21 -4.93
CA ILE A 83 2.96 -18.89 -4.57
C ILE A 83 1.98 -19.89 -5.22
N GLU A 84 2.19 -20.20 -6.50
CA GLU A 84 1.37 -21.16 -7.24
C GLU A 84 1.41 -22.58 -6.63
N LYS A 85 2.57 -23.01 -6.11
CA LYS A 85 2.71 -24.32 -5.44
C LYS A 85 1.95 -24.38 -4.12
N CYS A 86 1.87 -23.26 -3.41
CA CYS A 86 1.13 -23.14 -2.15
C CYS A 86 -0.38 -22.90 -2.37
N SER A 87 -0.78 -22.53 -3.59
CA SER A 87 -2.17 -22.25 -3.93
C SER A 87 -3.00 -23.52 -4.07
N ARG A 88 -4.27 -23.46 -3.69
CA ARG A 88 -5.27 -24.53 -3.95
C ARG A 88 -5.79 -24.52 -5.39
N GLY A 89 -5.18 -23.71 -6.25
CA GLY A 89 -5.69 -23.42 -7.58
C GLY A 89 -6.89 -22.49 -7.53
N TRP A 90 -7.48 -22.27 -8.69
CA TRP A 90 -8.55 -21.32 -8.88
C TRP A 90 -9.41 -21.78 -10.06
N VAL A 91 -10.66 -21.33 -10.11
CA VAL A 91 -11.59 -21.70 -11.17
C VAL A 91 -11.90 -20.46 -11.99
N LYS A 92 -11.66 -20.54 -13.31
CA LYS A 92 -12.07 -19.51 -14.25
C LYS A 92 -13.58 -19.38 -14.20
N ALA A 93 -14.06 -18.16 -14.00
CA ALA A 93 -15.50 -17.89 -14.00
C ALA A 93 -15.99 -17.63 -15.43
N GLU A 94 -17.30 -17.70 -15.63
CA GLU A 94 -17.91 -17.26 -16.87
C GLU A 94 -17.61 -15.77 -17.08
N THR A 95 -17.08 -15.42 -18.25
CA THR A 95 -16.84 -14.03 -18.61
C THR A 95 -18.19 -13.31 -18.76
N PRO A 96 -18.46 -12.23 -18.01
CA PRO A 96 -19.72 -11.49 -18.13
C PRO A 96 -19.92 -10.85 -19.50
N SER A 97 -21.14 -10.41 -19.81
CA SER A 97 -21.42 -9.70 -21.06
C SER A 97 -20.62 -8.38 -21.14
N PRO A 98 -20.31 -7.88 -22.35
CA PRO A 98 -19.62 -6.59 -22.52
C PRO A 98 -20.31 -5.41 -21.82
N GLU A 99 -21.64 -5.40 -21.77
CA GLU A 99 -22.44 -4.38 -21.08
C GLU A 99 -22.25 -4.47 -19.57
N THR A 100 -22.23 -5.70 -19.04
CA THR A 100 -21.99 -5.96 -17.62
C THR A 100 -20.57 -5.53 -17.25
N ILE A 101 -19.57 -5.88 -18.06
CA ILE A 101 -18.17 -5.48 -17.84
C ILE A 101 -18.08 -3.94 -17.82
N ARG A 102 -18.68 -3.26 -18.80
CA ARG A 102 -18.67 -1.80 -18.88
C ARG A 102 -19.30 -1.14 -17.64
N ASP A 103 -20.51 -1.55 -17.28
CA ASP A 103 -21.23 -1.03 -16.10
C ASP A 103 -20.40 -1.16 -14.83
N LYS A 104 -19.77 -2.32 -14.67
CA LYS A 104 -19.05 -2.67 -13.46
C LYS A 104 -17.65 -2.05 -13.36
N VAL A 105 -16.94 -1.91 -14.48
CA VAL A 105 -15.68 -1.15 -14.53
C VAL A 105 -15.96 0.33 -14.25
N LEU A 106 -17.01 0.90 -14.84
CA LEU A 106 -17.42 2.28 -14.54
C LEU A 106 -17.82 2.44 -13.07
N GLY A 107 -18.60 1.50 -12.52
CA GLY A 107 -18.99 1.48 -11.12
C GLY A 107 -17.80 1.33 -10.17
N GLY A 108 -16.82 0.49 -10.52
CA GLY A 108 -15.57 0.34 -9.77
C GLY A 108 -14.76 1.62 -9.75
N PHE A 109 -14.54 2.22 -10.91
CA PHE A 109 -13.78 3.47 -11.03
C PHE A 109 -14.46 4.64 -10.30
N PHE A 110 -15.77 4.82 -10.46
CA PHE A 110 -16.50 5.86 -9.73
C PHE A 110 -16.61 5.57 -8.24
N GLY A 111 -16.73 4.29 -7.86
CA GLY A 111 -16.70 3.85 -6.47
C GLY A 111 -15.39 4.20 -5.78
N ARG A 112 -14.25 3.98 -6.46
CA ARG A 112 -12.93 4.45 -6.03
C ARG A 112 -12.90 5.96 -5.86
N CYS A 113 -13.30 6.71 -6.88
CA CYS A 113 -13.35 8.18 -6.79
C CYS A 113 -14.18 8.68 -5.59
N ALA A 114 -15.34 8.06 -5.33
CA ALA A 114 -16.18 8.40 -4.19
C ALA A 114 -15.55 7.99 -2.84
N GLY A 115 -14.96 6.80 -2.77
CA GLY A 115 -14.26 6.29 -1.58
C GLY A 115 -13.09 7.17 -1.17
N ASN A 116 -12.25 7.57 -2.12
CA ASN A 116 -11.09 8.43 -1.88
C ASN A 116 -11.53 9.81 -1.40
N MET A 117 -12.57 10.39 -2.02
CA MET A 117 -13.15 11.65 -1.55
C MET A 117 -13.74 11.54 -0.14
N LEU A 118 -14.30 10.38 0.23
CA LEU A 118 -14.87 10.15 1.56
C LEU A 118 -13.78 9.99 2.63
N GLY A 119 -12.70 9.27 2.32
CA GLY A 119 -11.60 8.97 3.24
C GLY A 119 -10.60 10.11 3.42
N LYS A 120 -10.28 10.83 2.33
CA LYS A 120 -9.28 11.91 2.31
C LYS A 120 -9.40 12.93 3.45
N PRO A 121 -10.58 13.49 3.78
CA PRO A 121 -10.64 14.52 4.81
C PRO A 121 -10.37 13.99 6.22
N VAL A 122 -10.48 12.67 6.44
CA VAL A 122 -10.25 12.03 7.75
C VAL A 122 -8.97 11.22 7.83
N GLU A 123 -8.23 11.08 6.74
CA GLU A 123 -6.94 10.36 6.68
C GLU A 123 -5.93 10.92 7.69
N SER A 124 -5.70 12.23 7.66
CA SER A 124 -4.78 12.92 8.59
C SER A 124 -5.20 12.81 10.06
N ILE A 125 -6.49 12.73 10.34
CA ILE A 125 -7.04 12.52 11.68
C ILE A 125 -6.70 11.10 12.14
N GLY A 126 -6.92 10.11 11.27
CA GLY A 126 -6.57 8.71 11.53
C GLY A 126 -5.08 8.52 11.84
N ILE A 127 -4.21 9.16 11.05
CA ILE A 127 -2.75 9.07 11.19
C ILE A 127 -2.26 9.81 12.45
N SER A 128 -2.69 11.06 12.67
CA SER A 128 -2.14 11.92 13.74
C SER A 128 -2.79 11.71 15.11
N GLN A 129 -4.06 11.30 15.16
CA GLN A 129 -4.85 11.21 16.39
C GLN A 129 -5.34 9.77 16.69
N ARG A 130 -4.85 8.78 15.93
CA ARG A 130 -5.32 7.37 15.91
C ARG A 130 -6.71 7.22 15.30
N TRP A 131 -6.97 6.08 14.66
CA TRP A 131 -8.24 5.79 13.97
C TRP A 131 -9.51 5.94 14.82
N MET A 132 -9.42 5.66 16.13
CA MET A 132 -10.56 5.83 17.06
C MET A 132 -11.04 7.29 17.17
N SER A 133 -10.20 8.27 16.82
CA SER A 133 -10.52 9.69 16.91
C SER A 133 -11.67 10.10 15.98
N VAL A 134 -11.79 9.48 14.80
CA VAL A 134 -12.91 9.73 13.87
C VAL A 134 -14.23 9.28 14.52
N SER A 135 -14.29 8.05 15.03
CA SER A 135 -15.48 7.51 15.71
C SER A 135 -15.84 8.28 16.99
N GLN A 136 -14.83 8.71 17.76
CA GLN A 136 -15.04 9.56 18.93
C GLN A 136 -15.62 10.92 18.53
N ARG A 137 -15.11 11.52 17.45
CA ARG A 137 -15.62 12.80 16.95
C ARG A 137 -17.04 12.68 16.43
N MET A 138 -17.34 11.62 15.67
CA MET A 138 -18.72 11.30 15.25
C MET A 138 -19.65 11.19 16.46
N SER A 139 -19.22 10.48 17.51
CA SER A 139 -20.01 10.32 18.74
C SER A 139 -20.27 11.66 19.45
N ARG A 140 -19.26 12.52 19.59
CA ARG A 140 -19.39 13.86 20.20
C ARG A 140 -20.33 14.77 19.42
N LEU A 141 -20.36 14.65 18.10
CA LEU A 141 -21.23 15.42 17.21
C LEU A 141 -22.62 14.79 17.04
N GLY A 142 -22.91 13.67 17.73
CA GLY A 142 -24.19 12.96 17.61
C GLY A 142 -24.42 12.28 16.27
N ILE A 143 -23.37 12.10 15.45
CA ILE A 143 -23.45 11.45 14.13
C ILE A 143 -23.47 9.93 14.35
N ARG A 144 -24.66 9.33 14.27
CA ARG A 144 -24.85 7.87 14.42
C ARG A 144 -24.60 7.10 13.13
N LYS A 145 -24.86 7.73 11.98
CA LYS A 145 -24.66 7.17 10.64
C LYS A 145 -24.18 8.30 9.74
N LEU A 146 -23.12 8.05 8.99
CA LEU A 146 -22.70 8.96 7.93
C LEU A 146 -23.55 8.67 6.69
N ASP A 147 -24.19 9.71 6.15
CA ASP A 147 -24.98 9.66 4.93
C ASP A 147 -24.40 10.67 3.94
N GLY A 148 -23.65 10.17 2.95
CA GLY A 148 -22.82 10.99 2.06
C GLY A 148 -21.46 11.37 2.65
N TYR A 149 -21.00 12.59 2.38
CA TYR A 149 -19.69 13.10 2.80
C TYR A 149 -19.74 13.82 4.15
N PHE A 150 -18.60 13.93 4.82
CA PHE A 150 -18.47 14.73 6.04
C PHE A 150 -18.81 16.20 5.76
N SER A 151 -19.63 16.83 6.60
CA SER A 151 -19.89 18.28 6.52
C SER A 151 -18.70 19.08 7.07
N THR A 152 -18.63 20.36 6.76
CA THR A 152 -17.63 21.27 7.34
C THR A 152 -17.69 21.33 8.87
N GLY A 153 -18.88 21.13 9.46
CA GLY A 153 -19.07 21.07 10.91
C GLY A 153 -18.37 19.88 11.61
N PHE A 154 -17.85 18.91 10.86
CA PHE A 154 -17.03 17.82 11.40
C PHE A 154 -15.57 18.24 11.68
N PHE A 155 -15.12 19.35 11.08
CA PHE A 155 -13.73 19.77 11.10
C PHE A 155 -13.57 21.10 11.84
N THR A 156 -12.41 21.29 12.44
CA THR A 156 -11.99 22.57 13.01
C THR A 156 -11.67 23.57 11.90
N GLU A 157 -11.73 24.87 12.21
CA GLU A 157 -11.32 25.92 11.26
C GLU A 157 -9.88 25.73 10.75
N GLN A 158 -8.98 25.24 11.61
CA GLN A 158 -7.59 24.98 11.25
C GLN A 158 -7.47 23.79 10.27
N GLU A 159 -8.23 22.72 10.46
CA GLU A 159 -8.29 21.58 9.52
C GLU A 159 -8.86 22.03 8.16
N LEU A 160 -9.88 22.89 8.16
CA LEU A 160 -10.50 23.41 6.93
C LEU A 160 -9.61 24.37 6.12
N ARG A 161 -8.49 24.86 6.67
CA ARG A 161 -7.47 25.58 5.88
C ARG A 161 -6.77 24.67 4.87
N ASN A 162 -6.79 23.37 5.08
CA ASN A 162 -6.35 22.41 4.08
C ASN A 162 -7.43 22.29 2.99
N MET A 163 -7.14 22.84 1.81
CA MET A 163 -8.07 22.81 0.67
C MET A 163 -8.46 21.40 0.23
N GLY A 164 -7.61 20.39 0.48
CA GLY A 164 -7.93 18.99 0.22
C GLY A 164 -9.02 18.44 1.14
N ILE A 165 -9.07 18.91 2.40
CA ILE A 165 -10.15 18.58 3.34
C ILE A 165 -11.41 19.33 2.95
N LEU A 166 -11.34 20.66 2.80
CA LEU A 166 -12.52 21.49 2.50
C LEU A 166 -13.25 21.02 1.23
N LYS A 167 -12.52 20.79 0.13
CA LYS A 167 -13.10 20.35 -1.15
C LYS A 167 -13.63 18.92 -1.13
N ALA A 168 -13.31 18.13 -0.10
CA ALA A 168 -13.85 16.80 0.11
C ALA A 168 -15.09 16.78 1.04
N THR A 169 -15.51 17.94 1.55
CA THR A 169 -16.70 18.02 2.42
C THR A 169 -18.00 18.15 1.64
N ALA A 170 -19.11 17.70 2.24
CA ALA A 170 -20.46 17.83 1.69
C ALA A 170 -20.77 19.29 1.31
N GLY A 171 -21.30 19.49 0.10
CA GLY A 171 -21.58 20.81 -0.47
C GLY A 171 -20.39 21.53 -1.12
N ASN A 172 -19.16 21.03 -0.94
CA ASN A 172 -17.94 21.59 -1.54
C ASN A 172 -17.29 20.69 -2.61
N VAL A 173 -17.77 19.46 -2.76
CA VAL A 173 -17.31 18.53 -3.81
C VAL A 173 -17.79 19.02 -5.18
N ASP A 174 -16.86 19.43 -6.03
CA ASP A 174 -17.11 19.83 -7.43
C ASP A 174 -16.47 18.88 -8.47
N ARG A 175 -15.46 18.11 -8.04
CA ARG A 175 -14.71 17.14 -8.83
C ARG A 175 -13.97 16.18 -7.89
N THR A 176 -13.48 15.07 -8.42
CA THR A 176 -12.56 14.21 -7.69
C THR A 176 -11.20 14.89 -7.55
N LEU A 177 -10.67 14.93 -6.32
CA LEU A 177 -9.33 15.44 -6.05
C LEU A 177 -8.30 14.37 -6.42
N ARG A 178 -7.12 14.81 -6.90
CA ARG A 178 -5.99 13.91 -7.16
C ARG A 178 -5.66 13.09 -5.92
N ASP A 179 -5.42 11.81 -6.13
CA ASP A 179 -5.16 10.83 -5.09
C ASP A 179 -4.27 9.72 -5.67
N ASP A 180 -3.32 9.20 -4.91
CA ASP A 180 -2.38 8.21 -5.45
C ASP A 180 -3.06 6.88 -5.79
N ASP A 181 -4.13 6.47 -5.10
CA ASP A 181 -4.87 5.27 -5.48
C ASP A 181 -5.46 5.40 -6.91
N ILE A 182 -5.86 6.62 -7.30
CA ILE A 182 -6.39 6.91 -8.64
C ILE A 182 -5.24 6.99 -9.64
N ASP A 183 -4.13 7.66 -9.28
CA ASP A 183 -2.96 7.78 -10.14
C ASP A 183 -2.41 6.42 -10.54
N TYR A 184 -2.29 5.46 -9.61
CA TYR A 184 -1.80 4.12 -9.92
C TYR A 184 -2.72 3.39 -10.91
N THR A 185 -4.03 3.59 -10.82
CA THR A 185 -4.98 3.01 -11.79
C THR A 185 -4.68 3.50 -13.21
N LEU A 186 -4.42 4.80 -13.36
CA LEU A 186 -4.14 5.43 -14.65
C LEU A 186 -2.73 5.10 -15.16
N ILE A 187 -1.75 5.02 -14.27
CA ILE A 187 -0.37 4.62 -14.62
C ILE A 187 -0.32 3.17 -15.07
N ASN A 188 -1.03 2.27 -14.39
CA ASN A 188 -1.11 0.88 -14.79
C ASN A 188 -1.77 0.75 -16.18
N LEU A 189 -2.76 1.61 -16.50
CA LEU A 189 -3.40 1.62 -17.82
C LEU A 189 -2.37 1.97 -18.89
N ARG A 190 -1.56 2.98 -18.61
CA ARG A 190 -0.47 3.41 -19.49
C ARG A 190 0.59 2.32 -19.68
N VAL A 191 0.93 1.55 -18.64
CA VAL A 191 1.81 0.37 -18.77
C VAL A 191 1.25 -0.59 -19.81
N VAL A 192 -0.04 -0.94 -19.70
CA VAL A 192 -0.70 -1.87 -20.64
C VAL A 192 -0.76 -1.30 -22.05
N GLU A 193 -1.10 -0.02 -22.21
CA GLU A 193 -1.17 0.64 -23.52
C GLU A 193 0.18 0.65 -24.25
N ARG A 194 1.30 0.77 -23.51
CA ARG A 194 2.65 0.85 -24.09
C ARG A 194 3.35 -0.48 -24.24
N LYS A 195 3.08 -1.44 -23.36
CA LYS A 195 3.83 -2.71 -23.25
C LYS A 195 2.97 -3.95 -23.47
N GLY A 196 1.65 -3.79 -23.53
CA GLY A 196 0.71 -4.91 -23.54
C GLY A 196 0.74 -5.71 -22.23
N LEU A 197 0.11 -6.88 -22.23
CA LEU A 197 0.01 -7.76 -21.05
C LEU A 197 1.28 -8.59 -20.78
N SER A 198 2.34 -8.37 -21.57
CA SER A 198 3.65 -9.00 -21.41
C SER A 198 4.66 -8.10 -20.68
N PHE A 199 4.20 -7.01 -20.06
CA PHE A 199 5.07 -6.11 -19.29
C PHE A 199 5.79 -6.85 -18.16
N SER A 200 6.98 -6.34 -17.81
CA SER A 200 7.77 -6.76 -16.66
C SER A 200 7.67 -5.75 -15.51
N SER A 201 8.04 -6.13 -14.29
CA SER A 201 8.06 -5.21 -13.14
C SER A 201 8.90 -3.96 -13.39
N ILE A 202 10.01 -4.07 -14.16
CA ILE A 202 10.83 -2.91 -14.49
C ILE A 202 10.14 -1.98 -15.50
N ASP A 203 9.21 -2.47 -16.33
CA ASP A 203 8.41 -1.58 -17.19
C ASP A 203 7.45 -0.72 -16.38
N VAL A 204 6.87 -1.24 -15.30
CA VAL A 204 6.10 -0.44 -14.33
C VAL A 204 6.99 0.65 -13.72
N GLY A 205 8.19 0.27 -13.26
CA GLY A 205 9.16 1.21 -12.71
C GLY A 205 9.56 2.32 -13.69
N ARG A 206 9.67 2.02 -14.98
CA ARG A 206 9.90 3.03 -16.02
C ARG A 206 8.73 4.01 -16.16
N GLU A 207 7.49 3.50 -16.19
CA GLU A 207 6.32 4.40 -16.26
C GLU A 207 6.21 5.29 -15.02
N TRP A 208 6.61 4.81 -13.84
CA TRP A 208 6.71 5.62 -12.63
C TRP A 208 7.72 6.75 -12.80
N LEU A 209 8.96 6.43 -13.21
CA LEU A 209 10.02 7.43 -13.43
C LEU A 209 9.63 8.51 -14.45
N GLU A 210 8.85 8.14 -15.48
CA GLU A 210 8.44 9.03 -16.55
C GLU A 210 7.23 9.90 -16.21
N ASN A 211 6.33 9.45 -15.32
CA ASN A 211 5.00 10.07 -15.19
C ASN A 211 4.52 10.31 -13.76
N LEU A 212 5.10 9.66 -12.73
CA LEU A 212 4.70 9.88 -11.35
C LEU A 212 5.64 10.86 -10.65
N PRO A 213 5.13 11.93 -10.04
CA PRO A 213 5.97 12.80 -9.23
C PRO A 213 6.42 12.06 -7.97
N TYR A 214 7.72 12.07 -7.66
CA TYR A 214 8.28 11.41 -6.49
C TYR A 214 7.59 11.79 -5.16
N ALA A 215 7.16 13.05 -5.01
CA ALA A 215 6.43 13.52 -3.84
C ALA A 215 4.97 13.03 -3.76
N GLY A 216 4.43 12.48 -4.85
CA GLY A 216 3.06 11.98 -4.97
C GLY A 216 2.90 10.48 -4.73
N VAL A 217 3.99 9.76 -4.42
CA VAL A 217 3.96 8.35 -3.98
C VAL A 217 4.41 8.28 -2.52
N TYR A 218 4.00 7.26 -1.76
CA TYR A 218 4.22 7.21 -0.30
C TYR A 218 4.91 5.91 0.11
N THR A 219 5.41 5.84 1.34
CA THR A 219 5.88 4.60 2.00
C THR A 219 6.75 3.69 1.12
N ALA A 220 6.28 2.46 0.84
CA ALA A 220 7.00 1.44 0.07
C ALA A 220 7.28 1.89 -1.36
N GLU A 221 6.32 2.57 -1.99
CA GLU A 221 6.42 3.08 -3.34
C GLU A 221 7.44 4.21 -3.42
N ARG A 222 7.46 5.10 -2.43
CA ARG A 222 8.48 6.15 -2.35
C ARG A 222 9.88 5.56 -2.15
N ALA A 223 10.01 4.54 -1.30
CA ALA A 223 11.27 3.84 -1.11
C ALA A 223 11.72 3.15 -2.41
N ALA A 224 10.82 2.44 -3.09
CA ALA A 224 11.09 1.79 -4.36
C ALA A 224 11.43 2.78 -5.47
N TYR A 225 10.76 3.92 -5.54
CA TYR A 225 11.05 4.99 -6.50
C TYR A 225 12.48 5.53 -6.28
N ARG A 226 12.88 5.83 -5.03
CA ARG A 226 14.25 6.22 -4.72
C ARG A 226 15.24 5.15 -5.18
N ASN A 227 14.89 3.88 -4.95
CA ASN A 227 15.74 2.75 -5.31
C ASN A 227 15.90 2.61 -6.83
N LEU A 228 14.85 2.87 -7.62
CA LEU A 228 14.91 2.95 -9.08
C LEU A 228 15.86 4.08 -9.54
N VAL A 229 15.77 5.26 -8.92
CA VAL A 229 16.68 6.39 -9.21
C VAL A 229 18.13 6.04 -8.89
N ASN A 230 18.35 5.24 -7.85
CA ASN A 230 19.65 4.68 -7.46
C ASN A 230 20.07 3.46 -8.31
N CYS A 231 19.42 3.22 -9.46
CA CYS A 231 19.73 2.16 -10.41
C CYS A 231 19.56 0.72 -9.86
N LEU A 232 18.78 0.53 -8.79
CA LEU A 232 18.35 -0.80 -8.38
C LEU A 232 17.22 -1.29 -9.28
N THR A 233 17.15 -2.61 -9.47
CA THR A 233 16.08 -3.29 -10.22
C THR A 233 15.23 -4.14 -9.29
N PRO A 234 13.99 -4.50 -9.66
CA PRO A 234 13.23 -5.50 -8.91
C PRO A 234 13.97 -6.85 -8.88
N PRO A 235 13.92 -7.59 -7.74
CA PRO A 235 13.17 -7.28 -6.51
C PRO A 235 13.91 -6.37 -5.51
N GLU A 236 15.16 -5.98 -5.76
CA GLU A 236 15.96 -5.15 -4.84
C GLU A 236 15.32 -3.78 -4.59
N THR A 237 14.57 -3.24 -5.55
CA THR A 237 13.77 -2.02 -5.38
C THR A 237 12.76 -2.11 -4.24
N ALA A 238 12.15 -3.28 -4.04
CA ALA A 238 11.22 -3.52 -2.94
C ALA A 238 11.94 -3.73 -1.60
N LEU A 239 13.21 -4.12 -1.62
CA LEU A 239 13.94 -4.52 -0.44
C LEU A 239 14.80 -3.39 0.12
N TYR A 240 15.66 -2.75 -0.66
CA TYR A 240 16.71 -1.87 -0.14
C TYR A 240 16.13 -0.66 0.65
N MET A 241 16.49 -0.58 1.93
CA MET A 241 16.00 0.44 2.88
C MET A 241 14.49 0.74 2.74
N ASN A 242 13.69 -0.32 2.66
CA ASN A 242 12.24 -0.27 2.54
C ASN A 242 11.59 -1.12 3.64
N PRO A 243 11.26 -0.51 4.80
CA PRO A 243 10.57 -1.20 5.88
C PRO A 243 9.07 -1.38 5.62
N TYR A 244 8.53 -0.75 4.58
CA TYR A 244 7.09 -0.72 4.27
C TYR A 244 6.67 -1.83 3.30
N ARG A 245 7.60 -2.71 2.91
CA ARG A 245 7.48 -3.70 1.82
C ARG A 245 6.31 -4.69 1.92
N LYS A 246 5.64 -4.82 3.07
CA LYS A 246 4.43 -5.64 3.25
C LYS A 246 3.16 -4.82 3.54
N TRP A 247 3.22 -3.49 3.42
CA TRP A 247 2.10 -2.60 3.69
C TRP A 247 1.07 -2.60 2.55
N ILE A 248 -0.03 -1.88 2.74
CA ILE A 248 -1.21 -1.89 1.87
C ILE A 248 -0.98 -1.21 0.50
N GLY A 249 0.15 -0.55 0.29
CA GLY A 249 0.37 0.31 -0.87
C GLY A 249 0.24 -0.42 -2.21
N ALA A 250 0.70 -1.67 -2.33
CA ALA A 250 0.43 -2.46 -3.53
C ALA A 250 -1.08 -2.76 -3.71
N GLN A 251 -1.78 -3.09 -2.62
CA GLN A 251 -3.19 -3.46 -2.65
C GLN A 251 -4.12 -2.41 -3.28
N ILE A 252 -3.85 -1.12 -3.04
CA ILE A 252 -4.65 0.00 -3.60
C ILE A 252 -4.45 0.19 -5.12
N ARG A 253 -3.49 -0.50 -5.75
CA ARG A 253 -3.17 -0.38 -7.18
C ARG A 253 -3.83 -1.45 -8.05
N ALA A 254 -4.46 -2.44 -7.41
CA ALA A 254 -4.94 -3.68 -8.02
C ALA A 254 -6.03 -3.52 -9.09
N ASP A 255 -6.78 -2.42 -9.07
CA ASP A 255 -8.06 -2.29 -9.78
C ASP A 255 -7.98 -2.57 -11.27
N LEU A 256 -7.01 -1.95 -11.95
CA LEU A 256 -6.88 -2.13 -13.39
C LEU A 256 -6.70 -3.61 -13.75
N TRP A 257 -5.86 -4.32 -13.01
CA TRP A 257 -5.56 -5.72 -13.27
C TRP A 257 -6.82 -6.59 -13.19
N GLY A 258 -7.72 -6.24 -12.28
CA GLY A 258 -9.07 -6.82 -12.24
C GLY A 258 -9.95 -6.38 -13.41
N TYR A 259 -10.00 -5.09 -13.73
CA TYR A 259 -10.84 -4.52 -14.79
C TYR A 259 -10.56 -5.11 -16.17
N ILE A 260 -9.29 -5.41 -16.47
CA ILE A 260 -8.88 -5.94 -17.79
C ILE A 260 -8.88 -7.47 -17.86
N CYS A 261 -9.21 -8.17 -16.78
CA CYS A 261 -9.25 -9.64 -16.71
C CYS A 261 -10.63 -10.19 -16.28
N PRO A 262 -11.76 -9.77 -16.88
CA PRO A 262 -13.09 -10.17 -16.43
C PRO A 262 -13.30 -11.69 -16.54
N GLY A 263 -13.65 -12.32 -15.42
CA GLY A 263 -13.79 -13.77 -15.27
C GLY A 263 -12.47 -14.53 -15.16
N ASP A 264 -11.32 -13.84 -15.10
CA ASP A 264 -9.97 -14.44 -15.08
C ASP A 264 -9.09 -13.98 -13.87
N PRO A 265 -9.47 -14.36 -12.63
CA PRO A 265 -8.71 -14.10 -11.40
C PRO A 265 -7.21 -14.42 -11.38
N LEU A 266 -6.74 -15.52 -11.96
CA LEU A 266 -5.30 -15.80 -11.99
C LEU A 266 -4.60 -14.85 -12.93
N ARG A 267 -5.18 -14.54 -14.10
CA ARG A 267 -4.56 -13.55 -14.97
C ARG A 267 -4.50 -12.19 -14.29
N ALA A 268 -5.55 -11.79 -13.58
CA ALA A 268 -5.54 -10.57 -12.79
C ALA A 268 -4.44 -10.60 -11.71
N ALA A 269 -4.35 -11.69 -10.95
CA ALA A 269 -3.34 -11.89 -9.91
C ALA A 269 -1.92 -11.94 -10.48
N GLU A 270 -1.71 -12.51 -11.65
CA GLU A 270 -0.41 -12.58 -12.32
C GLU A 270 0.07 -11.18 -12.75
N LEU A 271 -0.81 -10.35 -13.32
CA LEU A 271 -0.47 -8.97 -13.68
C LEU A 271 -0.20 -8.12 -12.43
N ALA A 272 -1.04 -8.27 -11.40
CA ALA A 272 -0.86 -7.64 -10.09
C ALA A 272 0.45 -8.08 -9.41
N HIS A 273 0.86 -9.35 -9.53
CA HIS A 273 2.12 -9.83 -8.98
C HIS A 273 3.32 -9.09 -9.59
N ARG A 274 3.32 -8.93 -10.92
CA ARG A 274 4.38 -8.20 -11.63
C ARG A 274 4.42 -6.74 -11.23
N ASP A 275 3.26 -6.11 -11.04
CA ASP A 275 3.16 -4.74 -10.56
C ASP A 275 3.65 -4.60 -9.11
N ALA A 276 3.15 -5.43 -8.19
CA ALA A 276 3.48 -5.40 -6.77
C ALA A 276 4.97 -5.62 -6.49
N THR A 277 5.60 -6.54 -7.23
CA THR A 277 7.02 -6.91 -7.04
C THR A 277 7.98 -5.74 -7.25
N LEU A 278 7.54 -4.65 -7.90
CA LEU A 278 8.33 -3.42 -8.00
C LEU A 278 8.68 -2.84 -6.63
N SER A 279 7.74 -2.83 -5.69
CA SER A 279 7.84 -2.09 -4.43
C SER A 279 7.57 -2.93 -3.17
N HIS A 280 7.00 -4.12 -3.34
CA HIS A 280 6.53 -4.97 -2.24
C HIS A 280 7.04 -6.41 -2.34
N VAL A 281 6.94 -7.12 -1.22
CA VAL A 281 7.17 -8.57 -1.09
C VAL A 281 6.06 -9.21 -0.25
N LYS A 282 5.94 -10.54 -0.27
CA LYS A 282 5.06 -11.31 0.64
C LYS A 282 3.63 -10.73 0.70
N ASN A 283 3.09 -10.46 1.90
CA ASN A 283 1.73 -9.91 2.08
C ASN A 283 1.46 -8.62 1.30
N GLY A 284 2.46 -7.78 1.02
CA GLY A 284 2.27 -6.63 0.14
C GLY A 284 1.91 -7.06 -1.27
N VAL A 285 2.61 -8.06 -1.82
CA VAL A 285 2.30 -8.69 -3.12
C VAL A 285 0.97 -9.42 -3.08
N TYR A 286 0.70 -10.19 -2.02
CA TYR A 286 -0.55 -10.95 -1.91
C TYR A 286 -1.77 -10.05 -1.81
N GLY A 287 -1.65 -8.88 -1.16
CA GLY A 287 -2.73 -7.90 -1.08
C GLY A 287 -3.20 -7.45 -2.46
N GLU A 288 -2.27 -7.08 -3.34
CA GLU A 288 -2.61 -6.68 -4.71
C GLU A 288 -3.17 -7.84 -5.53
N MET A 289 -2.54 -9.01 -5.46
CA MET A 289 -3.01 -10.22 -6.14
C MET A 289 -4.45 -10.58 -5.74
N LEU A 290 -4.74 -10.55 -4.44
CA LEU A 290 -6.06 -10.87 -3.89
C LEU A 290 -7.11 -9.89 -4.39
N VAL A 291 -6.85 -8.58 -4.30
CA VAL A 291 -7.82 -7.57 -4.72
C VAL A 291 -8.05 -7.62 -6.24
N ALA A 292 -7.00 -7.81 -7.04
CA ALA A 292 -7.12 -7.96 -8.49
C ALA A 292 -7.96 -9.19 -8.87
N ALA A 293 -7.72 -10.32 -8.19
CA ALA A 293 -8.49 -11.56 -8.36
C ALA A 293 -9.97 -11.39 -7.96
N MET A 294 -10.23 -10.65 -6.87
CA MET A 294 -11.59 -10.36 -6.40
C MET A 294 -12.36 -9.46 -7.37
N ILE A 295 -11.70 -8.46 -7.96
CA ILE A 295 -12.31 -7.54 -8.93
C ILE A 295 -12.63 -8.27 -10.25
N SER A 296 -11.79 -9.22 -10.66
CA SER A 296 -11.94 -9.96 -11.92
C SER A 296 -12.93 -11.12 -11.87
N GLY A 297 -12.91 -11.96 -10.82
CA GLY A 297 -13.61 -13.26 -10.80
C GLY A 297 -15.12 -13.18 -10.81
N PRO A 298 -15.70 -12.38 -9.92
CA PRO A 298 -17.06 -11.93 -10.12
C PRO A 298 -17.19 -10.47 -9.70
N LEU A 299 -17.75 -9.64 -10.57
CA LEU A 299 -18.24 -8.30 -10.24
C LEU A 299 -19.48 -8.32 -9.31
N LEU A 300 -19.36 -9.01 -8.16
CA LEU A 300 -20.33 -9.28 -7.10
C LEU A 300 -21.19 -10.55 -7.27
N LYS A 301 -20.60 -11.74 -7.08
CA LYS A 301 -21.24 -12.83 -6.32
C LYS A 301 -20.57 -12.90 -4.96
N ILE A 302 -20.81 -11.85 -4.18
CA ILE A 302 -20.73 -11.72 -2.72
C ILE A 302 -20.13 -12.97 -2.02
N ILE A 303 -18.79 -13.05 -1.97
CA ILE A 303 -18.06 -13.85 -0.96
C ILE A 303 -18.07 -13.06 0.35
N TRP A 304 -19.25 -12.78 0.88
CA TRP A 304 -19.42 -12.17 2.21
C TRP A 304 -19.90 -13.22 3.23
N ARG A 305 -20.49 -14.32 2.76
CA ARG A 305 -20.92 -15.44 3.63
C ARG A 305 -19.83 -16.47 3.94
N GLU A 306 -18.78 -16.57 3.14
CA GLU A 306 -17.70 -17.56 3.38
C GLU A 306 -16.42 -16.94 3.93
N SER A 307 -16.07 -15.70 3.57
CA SER A 307 -14.87 -15.03 4.10
C SER A 307 -14.92 -14.82 5.62
N LEU A 308 -16.10 -14.61 6.20
CA LEU A 308 -16.27 -14.54 7.66
C LEU A 308 -16.25 -15.90 8.37
N ARG A 309 -16.44 -17.01 7.63
CA ARG A 309 -16.32 -18.37 8.21
C ARG A 309 -14.88 -18.89 8.21
N LEU A 310 -14.03 -18.39 7.32
CA LEU A 310 -12.64 -18.83 7.20
C LEU A 310 -11.64 -17.99 8.02
N GLY A 311 -12.11 -16.92 8.69
CA GLY A 311 -11.30 -16.10 9.61
C GLY A 311 -11.51 -16.40 11.11
N TYR A 312 -12.33 -17.41 11.44
CA TYR A 312 -12.55 -17.91 12.80
C TYR A 312 -12.73 -19.43 12.76
N GLN A 313 -11.67 -20.16 12.41
CA GLN A 313 -11.46 -21.55 12.83
C GLN A 313 -9.97 -21.74 13.14
#